data_AF-A9KQA5-F1
#
_entry.id   AF-A9KQA5-F1
#
_cell.length_a   1.000
_cell.length_b   1.000
_cell.length_c   1.000
_cell.angle_alpha   90.00
_cell.angle_beta   90.00
_cell.angle_gamma   90.00
#
_symmetry.space_group_name_H-M   'P 1'
#
loop_
_entity.id
_entity.type
_entity.pdbx_description
1 polymer ?
#
loop_
_entity_poly.entity_id
_entity_poly.type
_entity_poly.pdbx_seq_one_letter_code
_entity_poly.pdbx_strand_id
1 'polypeptide(L)'
;MNQELFQISCSQVIDQALQENGIGTLSEKTIHSVLKHYYSPDTACHEQKVKNFVADILIENHIIEIQTRQFHKLRRKLEVYLPEYEVTIVYPVAHTKWLSWVNEETGEVSKPRKSPKTGVAYQIFPELYQIKDYLKDPNLHLNIISMDVEEYRLLNGWSKDKKKGSTRNDGIPVALFDEMVIVTKDDYNKLLPANLPKQFTTKDYKKAAGVPQRIATTALNILYHMNTIDRVGKQGNSFLYEVI
;
A
#
# COMPACT_ATOMS: atom_id res chain seq x y z
N MET A 1 14.69 7.11 2.58
CA MET A 1 14.13 7.36 1.24
C MET A 1 15.13 8.09 0.34
N ASN A 2 15.36 7.58 -0.87
CA ASN A 2 16.23 8.19 -1.87
C ASN A 2 15.37 8.82 -3.00
N GLN A 3 15.18 10.14 -2.97
CA GLN A 3 14.35 10.85 -3.94
C GLN A 3 14.94 10.81 -5.35
N GLU A 4 16.26 10.88 -5.48
CA GLU A 4 16.93 10.88 -6.79
C GLU A 4 16.75 9.53 -7.49
N LEU A 5 16.99 8.42 -6.77
CA LEU A 5 16.76 7.08 -7.31
C LEU A 5 15.30 6.86 -7.70
N PHE A 6 14.37 7.40 -6.91
CA PHE A 6 12.94 7.32 -7.23
C PHE A 6 12.60 8.05 -8.53
N GLN A 7 13.12 9.26 -8.75
CA GLN A 7 12.90 10.00 -10.00
C GLN A 7 13.52 9.30 -11.22
N ILE A 8 14.71 8.70 -11.04
CA ILE A 8 15.34 7.86 -12.07
C ILE A 8 14.43 6.67 -12.40
N SER A 9 13.90 5.99 -11.37
CA SER A 9 12.99 4.85 -11.53
C SER A 9 11.70 5.24 -12.25
N CYS A 10 11.10 6.39 -11.91
CA CYS A 10 9.94 6.92 -12.62
C CYS A 10 10.25 7.16 -14.10
N SER A 11 11.35 7.85 -14.40
CA SER A 11 11.73 8.20 -15.77
C SER A 11 11.97 6.94 -16.61
N GLN A 12 12.73 5.98 -16.10
CA GLN A 12 13.02 4.72 -16.78
C GLN A 12 11.76 3.93 -17.13
N VAL A 13 10.84 3.77 -16.17
CA VAL A 13 9.60 3.01 -16.40
C VAL A 13 8.67 3.72 -17.38
N ILE A 14 8.57 5.04 -17.30
CA ILE A 14 7.76 5.84 -18.23
C ILE A 14 8.35 5.75 -19.64
N ASP A 15 9.66 5.95 -19.80
CA ASP A 15 10.35 5.88 -21.09
C ASP A 15 10.23 4.49 -21.72
N GLN A 16 10.40 3.43 -20.94
CA GLN A 16 10.23 2.06 -21.40
C GLN A 16 8.78 1.80 -21.87
N ALA A 17 7.78 2.23 -21.09
CA ALA A 17 6.38 2.07 -21.47
C ALA A 17 6.04 2.80 -22.78
N LEU A 18 6.60 4.01 -22.96
CA LEU A 18 6.45 4.79 -24.19
C LEU A 18 7.10 4.11 -25.40
N GLN A 19 8.27 3.49 -25.23
CA GLN A 19 8.98 2.77 -26.29
C GLN A 19 8.28 1.46 -26.69
N GLU A 20 7.79 0.69 -25.73
CA GLU A 20 7.18 -0.63 -25.99
C GLU A 20 5.78 -0.53 -26.59
N ASN A 21 4.99 0.49 -26.19
CA ASN A 21 3.56 0.47 -26.47
C ASN A 21 2.98 1.80 -27.00
N GLY A 22 3.79 2.87 -27.15
CA GLY A 22 3.35 4.20 -27.60
C GLY A 22 2.81 5.13 -26.50
N ILE A 23 2.38 6.35 -26.87
CA ILE A 23 2.00 7.44 -25.93
C ILE A 23 0.75 7.13 -25.06
N GLY A 24 0.03 6.03 -25.32
CA GLY A 24 -1.30 5.75 -24.75
C GLY A 24 -1.44 4.52 -23.84
N THR A 25 -0.35 3.86 -23.45
CA THR A 25 -0.37 2.45 -22.98
C THR A 25 0.23 2.26 -21.59
N LEU A 26 0.21 3.31 -20.79
CA LEU A 26 0.36 3.17 -19.35
C LEU A 26 -0.85 2.39 -18.79
N SER A 27 -0.57 1.25 -18.16
CA SER A 27 -1.56 0.31 -17.62
C SER A 27 -1.64 0.44 -16.11
N GLU A 28 -2.60 -0.23 -15.43
CA GLU A 28 -2.81 -0.21 -13.96
C GLU A 28 -1.61 -0.71 -13.10
N LYS A 29 -0.38 -0.73 -13.64
CA LYS A 29 0.84 -1.30 -13.06
C LYS A 29 2.00 -0.31 -12.93
N THR A 30 1.89 0.95 -13.35
CA THR A 30 3.03 1.89 -13.33
C THR A 30 3.63 2.06 -11.94
N ILE A 31 2.79 2.23 -10.90
CA ILE A 31 3.26 2.26 -9.49
C ILE A 31 4.07 1.00 -9.15
N HIS A 32 3.57 -0.17 -9.54
CA HIS A 32 4.21 -1.44 -9.22
C HIS A 32 5.57 -1.54 -9.94
N SER A 33 5.65 -1.20 -11.23
CA SER A 33 6.91 -1.23 -11.99
C SER A 33 7.93 -0.21 -11.48
N VAL A 34 7.50 1.03 -11.18
CA VAL A 34 8.39 2.06 -10.60
C VAL A 34 8.96 1.59 -9.27
N LEU A 35 8.12 1.01 -8.42
CA LEU A 35 8.60 0.50 -7.13
C LEU A 35 9.52 -0.71 -7.30
N LYS A 36 9.29 -1.59 -8.29
CA LYS A 36 10.24 -2.68 -8.58
C LYS A 36 11.63 -2.13 -8.85
N HIS A 37 11.73 -1.14 -9.74
CA HIS A 37 12.99 -0.45 -10.04
C HIS A 37 13.56 0.31 -8.84
N TYR A 38 12.72 0.98 -8.05
CA TYR A 38 13.18 1.75 -6.89
C TYR A 38 13.80 0.86 -5.81
N TYR A 39 13.20 -0.31 -5.52
CA TYR A 39 13.73 -1.25 -4.55
C TYR A 39 14.86 -2.12 -5.08
N SER A 40 14.92 -2.35 -6.40
CA SER A 40 16.04 -3.03 -7.05
C SER A 40 16.27 -2.45 -8.44
N PRO A 41 17.29 -1.59 -8.62
CA PRO A 41 17.62 -1.05 -9.94
C PRO A 41 18.12 -2.12 -10.93
N ASP A 42 18.63 -3.24 -10.42
CA ASP A 42 19.05 -4.38 -11.22
C ASP A 42 17.84 -5.23 -11.62
N THR A 43 17.46 -5.15 -12.89
CA THR A 43 16.32 -5.89 -13.45
C THR A 43 16.53 -7.40 -13.47
N ALA A 44 17.77 -7.88 -13.33
CA ALA A 44 18.04 -9.31 -13.16
C ALA A 44 17.45 -9.87 -11.86
N CYS A 45 17.17 -9.01 -10.86
CA CYS A 45 16.51 -9.39 -9.62
C CYS A 45 14.98 -9.44 -9.73
N HIS A 46 14.38 -8.97 -10.83
CA HIS A 46 12.92 -8.85 -10.97
C HIS A 46 12.30 -10.16 -11.45
N GLU A 47 11.05 -10.40 -11.06
CA GLU A 47 10.21 -11.50 -11.58
C GLU A 47 10.88 -12.88 -11.47
N GLN A 48 11.56 -13.12 -10.35
CA GLN A 48 12.33 -14.34 -10.12
C GLN A 48 11.44 -15.51 -9.70
N LYS A 49 11.69 -16.68 -10.29
CA LYS A 49 10.94 -17.90 -9.98
C LYS A 49 11.39 -18.49 -8.65
N VAL A 50 10.47 -18.61 -7.71
CA VAL A 50 10.67 -19.26 -6.41
C VAL A 50 9.68 -20.42 -6.29
N LYS A 51 10.19 -21.64 -6.47
CA LYS A 51 9.41 -22.88 -6.59
C LYS A 51 8.30 -22.75 -7.66
N ASN A 52 7.04 -22.65 -7.24
CA ASN A 52 5.86 -22.57 -8.11
C ASN A 52 5.31 -21.14 -8.27
N PHE A 53 5.99 -20.15 -7.70
CA PHE A 53 5.58 -18.74 -7.74
C PHE A 53 6.64 -17.87 -8.41
N VAL A 54 6.26 -16.65 -8.73
CA VAL A 54 7.13 -15.59 -9.22
C VAL A 54 7.11 -14.48 -8.16
N ALA A 55 8.29 -14.18 -7.61
CA ALA A 55 8.52 -13.06 -6.71
C ALA A 55 8.73 -11.77 -7.51
N ASP A 56 8.23 -10.64 -7.03
CA ASP A 56 8.40 -9.37 -7.75
C ASP A 56 9.87 -8.97 -7.80
N ILE A 57 10.59 -9.10 -6.67
CA ILE A 57 12.03 -8.97 -6.56
C ILE A 57 12.57 -10.10 -5.67
N LEU A 58 13.71 -10.66 -6.06
CA LEU A 58 14.53 -11.53 -5.22
C LEU A 58 15.98 -11.03 -5.24
N ILE A 59 16.51 -10.65 -4.08
CA ILE A 59 17.91 -10.29 -3.88
C ILE A 59 18.48 -11.26 -2.84
N GLU A 60 19.39 -12.12 -3.27
CA GLU A 60 19.95 -13.19 -2.42
C GLU A 60 18.85 -14.03 -1.75
N ASN A 61 18.65 -13.87 -0.43
CA ASN A 61 17.65 -14.59 0.35
C ASN A 61 16.47 -13.69 0.81
N HIS A 62 16.29 -12.54 0.17
CA HIS A 62 15.26 -11.54 0.49
C HIS A 62 14.31 -11.37 -0.68
N ILE A 63 13.05 -11.70 -0.45
CA ILE A 63 11.94 -11.48 -1.38
C ILE A 63 11.23 -10.16 -1.05
N ILE A 64 10.94 -9.36 -2.07
CA ILE A 64 10.08 -8.18 -1.95
C ILE A 64 8.85 -8.38 -2.84
N GLU A 65 7.66 -8.19 -2.26
CA GLU A 65 6.37 -8.24 -2.96
C GLU A 65 5.68 -6.87 -2.87
N ILE A 66 5.37 -6.25 -4.01
CA ILE A 66 4.72 -4.94 -4.08
C ILE A 66 3.23 -5.14 -4.30
N GLN A 67 2.44 -4.89 -3.25
CA GLN A 67 1.02 -5.21 -3.23
C GLN A 67 0.18 -4.04 -2.75
N THR A 68 -0.84 -3.67 -3.52
CA THR A 68 -1.74 -2.54 -3.21
C THR A 68 -3.09 -2.99 -2.62
N ARG A 69 -3.46 -4.26 -2.83
CA ARG A 69 -4.72 -4.87 -2.39
C ARG A 69 -4.64 -6.40 -2.43
N GLN A 70 -5.64 -7.06 -1.88
CA GLN A 70 -5.85 -8.51 -1.99
C GLN A 70 -4.73 -9.35 -1.38
N PHE A 71 -4.26 -9.00 -0.18
CA PHE A 71 -3.21 -9.75 0.52
C PHE A 71 -3.57 -11.22 0.76
N HIS A 72 -4.85 -11.61 0.74
CA HIS A 72 -5.24 -13.03 0.78
C HIS A 72 -4.61 -13.87 -0.35
N LYS A 73 -4.28 -13.26 -1.50
CA LYS A 73 -3.58 -13.95 -2.60
C LYS A 73 -2.13 -14.29 -2.27
N LEU A 74 -1.52 -13.58 -1.31
CA LEU A 74 -0.15 -13.83 -0.86
C LEU A 74 -0.04 -15.06 0.03
N ARG A 75 -1.12 -15.53 0.66
CA ARG A 75 -1.06 -16.65 1.64
C ARG A 75 -0.25 -17.84 1.12
N ARG A 76 -0.58 -18.32 -0.09
CA ARG A 76 0.12 -19.45 -0.71
C ARG A 76 1.59 -19.15 -1.05
N LYS A 77 1.92 -17.89 -1.36
CA LYS A 77 3.31 -17.46 -1.55
C LYS A 77 4.04 -17.45 -0.20
N LEU A 78 3.44 -16.85 0.83
CA LEU A 78 4.00 -16.74 2.18
C LEU A 78 4.28 -18.12 2.81
N GLU A 79 3.37 -19.09 2.64
CA GLU A 79 3.59 -20.49 3.05
C GLU A 79 4.87 -21.10 2.46
N VAL A 80 5.24 -20.66 1.25
CA VAL A 80 6.42 -21.16 0.53
C VAL A 80 7.67 -20.33 0.81
N TYR A 81 7.52 -19.02 0.99
CA TYR A 81 8.64 -18.08 1.11
C TYR A 81 9.18 -18.02 2.54
N LEU A 82 8.32 -17.79 3.54
CA LEU A 82 8.74 -17.51 4.92
C LEU A 82 9.62 -18.61 5.57
N PRO A 83 9.49 -19.91 5.23
CA PRO A 83 10.39 -20.93 5.76
C PRO A 83 11.86 -20.79 5.33
N GLU A 84 12.14 -20.14 4.20
CA GLU A 84 13.46 -20.10 3.57
C GLU A 84 13.98 -18.67 3.35
N TYR A 85 13.10 -17.67 3.25
CA TYR A 85 13.43 -16.31 2.83
C TYR A 85 12.88 -15.28 3.81
N GLU A 86 13.59 -14.14 3.93
CA GLU A 86 12.98 -12.92 4.43
C GLU A 86 12.03 -12.36 3.36
N VAL A 87 10.88 -11.86 3.78
CA VAL A 87 9.82 -11.38 2.88
C VAL A 87 9.38 -9.99 3.32
N THR A 88 9.62 -8.99 2.47
CA THR A 88 9.06 -7.64 2.66
C THR A 88 7.85 -7.44 1.76
N ILE A 89 6.69 -7.18 2.36
CA ILE A 89 5.53 -6.69 1.61
C ILE A 89 5.59 -5.17 1.57
N VAL A 90 5.82 -4.61 0.38
CA VAL A 90 5.71 -3.17 0.12
C VAL A 90 4.24 -2.85 -0.15
N TYR A 91 3.66 -1.96 0.65
CA TYR A 91 2.30 -1.47 0.53
C TYR A 91 2.29 0.02 0.12
N PRO A 92 2.06 0.33 -1.16
CA PRO A 92 2.02 1.71 -1.64
C PRO A 92 0.74 2.43 -1.22
N VAL A 93 0.88 3.63 -0.65
CA VAL A 93 -0.21 4.53 -0.26
C VAL A 93 -0.12 5.82 -1.05
N ALA A 94 -1.17 6.15 -1.79
CA ALA A 94 -1.27 7.44 -2.48
C ALA A 94 -1.57 8.56 -1.45
N HIS A 95 -0.54 9.27 -0.99
CA HIS A 95 -0.62 10.34 0.00
C HIS A 95 -1.40 11.53 -0.57
N THR A 96 -0.82 12.30 -1.48
CA THR A 96 -1.58 13.23 -2.32
C THR A 96 -1.91 12.58 -3.65
N LYS A 97 -3.14 12.79 -4.11
CA LYS A 97 -3.57 12.31 -5.42
C LYS A 97 -4.11 13.45 -6.26
N TRP A 98 -3.63 13.60 -7.48
CA TRP A 98 -4.27 14.45 -8.49
C TRP A 98 -5.04 13.58 -9.46
N LEU A 99 -6.23 14.00 -9.85
CA LEU A 99 -7.13 13.25 -10.72
C LEU A 99 -7.27 13.96 -12.06
N SER A 100 -6.99 13.23 -13.12
CA SER A 100 -7.23 13.63 -14.51
C SER A 100 -8.20 12.65 -15.18
N TRP A 101 -9.10 13.17 -16.01
CA TRP A 101 -10.08 12.39 -16.75
C TRP A 101 -9.66 12.24 -18.19
N VAL A 102 -9.71 11.00 -18.70
CA VAL A 102 -9.38 10.66 -20.08
C VAL A 102 -10.66 10.33 -20.82
N ASN A 103 -10.90 11.02 -21.94
CA ASN A 103 -11.94 10.63 -22.89
C ASN A 103 -11.38 9.55 -23.81
N GLU A 104 -11.94 8.33 -23.73
CA GLU A 104 -11.47 7.19 -24.54
C GLU A 104 -11.70 7.38 -26.05
N GLU A 105 -12.69 8.20 -26.45
CA GLU A 105 -13.02 8.42 -27.86
C GLU A 105 -12.09 9.45 -28.51
N THR A 106 -11.70 10.50 -27.78
CA THR A 106 -10.91 11.62 -28.31
C THR A 106 -9.45 11.61 -27.86
N GLY A 107 -9.12 10.86 -26.81
CA GLY A 107 -7.81 10.91 -26.14
C GLY A 107 -7.60 12.16 -25.28
N GLU A 108 -8.58 13.06 -25.18
CA GLU A 108 -8.44 14.30 -24.42
C GLU A 108 -8.31 14.05 -22.92
N VAL A 109 -7.37 14.75 -22.29
CA VAL A 109 -7.10 14.67 -20.85
C VAL A 109 -7.49 15.98 -20.18
N SER A 110 -8.35 15.90 -19.15
CA SER A 110 -8.71 17.07 -18.35
C SER A 110 -7.53 17.58 -17.52
N LYS A 111 -7.54 18.88 -17.17
CA LYS A 111 -6.58 19.43 -16.20
C LYS A 111 -6.61 18.64 -14.87
N PRO A 112 -5.44 18.41 -14.24
CA PRO A 112 -5.37 17.70 -12.97
C PRO A 112 -6.05 18.50 -11.86
N ARG A 113 -6.77 17.81 -10.98
CA ARG A 113 -7.33 18.39 -9.75
C ARG A 113 -6.91 17.59 -8.53
N LYS A 114 -6.57 18.26 -7.44
CA LYS A 114 -6.26 17.57 -6.18
C LYS A 114 -7.49 16.82 -5.65
N SER A 115 -7.30 15.57 -5.26
CA SER A 115 -8.27 14.76 -4.54
C SER A 115 -8.44 15.32 -3.12
N PRO A 116 -9.68 15.39 -2.58
CA PRO A 116 -9.90 15.80 -1.20
C PRO A 116 -9.47 14.73 -0.19
N LYS A 117 -9.21 13.49 -0.65
CA LYS A 117 -8.75 12.39 0.21
C LYS A 117 -7.22 12.34 0.22
N THR A 118 -6.67 12.29 1.41
CA THR A 118 -5.25 12.00 1.68
C THR A 118 -5.08 10.54 2.08
N GLY A 119 -4.11 9.86 1.49
CA GLY A 119 -3.73 8.51 1.89
C GLY A 119 -3.07 8.49 3.27
N VAL A 120 -3.36 7.47 4.06
CA VAL A 120 -2.78 7.26 5.39
C VAL A 120 -2.37 5.80 5.55
N ALA A 121 -1.29 5.56 6.30
CA ALA A 121 -0.75 4.22 6.52
C ALA A 121 -1.79 3.22 7.06
N TYR A 122 -2.74 3.69 7.88
CA TYR A 122 -3.83 2.89 8.44
C TYR A 122 -4.75 2.23 7.40
N GLN A 123 -4.66 2.61 6.12
CA GLN A 123 -5.37 1.93 5.03
C GLN A 123 -4.90 0.48 4.82
N ILE A 124 -3.74 0.08 5.36
CA ILE A 124 -3.22 -1.29 5.27
C ILE A 124 -4.01 -2.30 6.11
N PHE A 125 -4.70 -1.89 7.18
CA PHE A 125 -5.27 -2.85 8.15
C PHE A 125 -6.24 -3.90 7.56
N PRO A 126 -7.14 -3.56 6.63
CA PRO A 126 -7.96 -4.57 5.95
C PRO A 126 -7.14 -5.63 5.18
N GLU A 127 -5.96 -5.25 4.69
CA GLU A 127 -5.04 -6.16 4.01
C GLU A 127 -4.25 -7.00 5.02
N LEU A 128 -3.76 -6.40 6.12
CA LEU A 128 -3.11 -7.15 7.21
C LEU A 128 -4.03 -8.22 7.80
N TYR A 129 -5.33 -7.91 7.94
CA TYR A 129 -6.31 -8.88 8.41
C TYR A 129 -6.43 -10.10 7.50
N GLN A 130 -6.20 -9.95 6.19
CA GLN A 130 -6.22 -11.06 5.26
C GLN A 130 -5.02 -11.99 5.41
N ILE A 131 -3.92 -11.57 6.02
CA ILE A 131 -2.74 -12.42 6.28
C ILE A 131 -2.39 -12.47 7.76
N LYS A 132 -3.40 -12.26 8.63
CA LYS A 132 -3.23 -12.12 10.08
C LYS A 132 -2.36 -13.23 10.69
N ASP A 133 -2.56 -14.47 10.26
CA ASP A 133 -1.87 -15.64 10.81
C ASP A 133 -0.36 -15.67 10.49
N TYR A 134 0.09 -14.88 9.51
CA TYR A 134 1.50 -14.76 9.11
C TYR A 134 2.22 -13.59 9.79
N LEU A 135 1.49 -12.63 10.39
CA LEU A 135 2.07 -11.38 10.88
C LEU A 135 3.07 -11.55 12.04
N LYS A 136 3.06 -12.71 12.70
CA LYS A 136 3.99 -13.06 13.78
C LYS A 136 5.24 -13.78 13.29
N ASP A 137 5.32 -14.11 12.02
CA ASP A 137 6.50 -14.73 11.44
C ASP A 137 7.67 -13.72 11.46
N PRO A 138 8.83 -14.07 12.05
CA PRO A 138 9.96 -13.15 12.15
C PRO A 138 10.55 -12.77 10.79
N ASN A 139 10.32 -13.57 9.74
CA ASN A 139 10.80 -13.31 8.39
C ASN A 139 9.83 -12.45 7.58
N LEU A 140 8.68 -12.04 8.14
CA LEU A 140 7.74 -11.16 7.47
C LEU A 140 7.92 -9.71 7.91
N HIS A 141 8.21 -8.84 6.93
CA HIS A 141 8.35 -7.40 7.13
C HIS A 141 7.31 -6.65 6.28
N LEU A 142 6.97 -5.45 6.71
CA LEU A 142 6.09 -4.54 5.98
C LEU A 142 6.82 -3.24 5.71
N ASN A 143 6.65 -2.72 4.50
CA ASN A 143 7.07 -1.36 4.16
C ASN A 143 5.88 -0.59 3.59
N ILE A 144 5.34 0.35 4.37
CA ILE A 144 4.26 1.22 3.94
C ILE A 144 4.87 2.49 3.35
N ILE A 145 4.85 2.56 2.01
CA ILE A 145 5.46 3.67 1.28
C ILE A 145 4.38 4.64 0.81
N SER A 146 4.42 5.85 1.35
CA SER A 146 3.52 6.94 1.00
C SER A 146 4.13 7.77 -0.13
N MET A 147 3.38 7.99 -1.20
CA MET A 147 3.83 8.74 -2.36
C MET A 147 2.71 9.59 -2.94
N ASP A 148 3.11 10.68 -3.58
CA ASP A 148 2.24 11.52 -4.37
C ASP A 148 2.00 10.87 -5.74
N VAL A 149 0.75 10.91 -6.23
CA VAL A 149 0.32 10.17 -7.43
C VAL A 149 -0.58 11.02 -8.33
N GLU A 150 -0.29 11.04 -9.63
CA GLU A 150 -1.21 11.50 -10.66
C GLU A 150 -2.04 10.31 -11.17
N GLU A 151 -3.32 10.25 -10.81
CA GLU A 151 -4.23 9.18 -11.22
C GLU A 151 -5.09 9.62 -12.42
N TYR A 152 -5.07 8.78 -13.45
CA TYR A 152 -5.85 8.94 -14.66
C TYR A 152 -7.05 7.99 -14.62
N ARG A 153 -8.24 8.52 -14.88
CA ARG A 153 -9.49 7.75 -14.89
C ARG A 153 -10.22 7.95 -16.20
N LEU A 154 -10.85 6.89 -16.67
CA LEU A 154 -11.61 6.90 -17.92
C LEU A 154 -12.99 7.52 -17.71
N LEU A 155 -13.45 8.33 -18.66
CA LEU A 155 -14.83 8.84 -18.70
C LEU A 155 -15.80 7.77 -19.22
N ASN A 156 -15.93 6.67 -18.47
CA ASN A 156 -16.78 5.52 -18.82
C ASN A 156 -17.71 5.06 -17.69
N GLY A 157 -17.87 5.90 -16.68
CA GLY A 157 -18.82 5.68 -15.60
C GLY A 157 -20.29 5.76 -16.05
N TRP A 158 -21.19 5.22 -15.23
CA TRP A 158 -22.63 5.17 -15.49
C TRP A 158 -23.37 6.51 -15.24
N SER A 159 -22.71 7.51 -14.66
CA SER A 159 -23.33 8.82 -14.42
C SER A 159 -23.39 9.68 -15.69
N LYS A 160 -24.23 10.74 -15.66
CA LYS A 160 -24.36 11.69 -16.78
C LYS A 160 -23.03 12.31 -17.23
N ASP A 161 -22.13 12.57 -16.29
CA ASP A 161 -20.77 13.09 -16.55
C ASP A 161 -19.72 11.99 -16.78
N LYS A 162 -20.16 10.72 -16.85
CA LYS A 162 -19.35 9.51 -16.98
C LYS A 162 -18.28 9.30 -15.88
N LYS A 163 -18.42 9.91 -14.70
CA LYS A 163 -17.41 9.82 -13.61
C LYS A 163 -17.70 8.74 -12.57
N LYS A 164 -18.96 8.51 -12.19
CA LYS A 164 -19.32 7.52 -11.15
C LYS A 164 -19.20 6.11 -11.71
N GLY A 165 -18.52 5.23 -10.98
CA GLY A 165 -18.22 3.88 -11.45
C GLY A 165 -17.19 3.83 -12.58
N SER A 166 -16.50 4.94 -12.86
CA SER A 166 -15.41 4.97 -13.85
C SER A 166 -14.29 3.99 -13.52
N THR A 167 -13.61 3.52 -14.55
CA THR A 167 -12.43 2.69 -14.45
C THR A 167 -11.19 3.55 -14.18
N ARG A 168 -10.30 3.08 -13.30
CA ARG A 168 -8.97 3.67 -13.15
C ARG A 168 -8.12 3.19 -14.33
N ASN A 169 -7.53 4.12 -15.08
CA ASN A 169 -6.62 3.79 -16.17
C ASN A 169 -5.23 3.45 -15.60
N ASP A 170 -4.65 4.42 -14.90
CA ASP A 170 -3.33 4.26 -14.27
C ASP A 170 -3.14 5.25 -13.10
N GLY A 171 -2.09 5.09 -12.30
CA GLY A 171 -1.53 6.17 -11.49
C GLY A 171 -0.02 6.26 -11.66
N ILE A 172 0.47 7.46 -11.95
CA ILE A 172 1.89 7.75 -12.11
C ILE A 172 2.40 8.30 -10.78
N PRO A 173 3.36 7.62 -10.12
CA PRO A 173 3.99 8.15 -8.92
C PRO A 173 4.88 9.35 -9.27
N VAL A 174 4.78 10.44 -8.49
CA VAL A 174 5.50 11.69 -8.78
C VAL A 174 6.51 12.09 -7.70
N ALA A 175 6.29 11.75 -6.44
CA ALA A 175 7.24 12.00 -5.36
C ALA A 175 7.04 11.04 -4.19
N LEU A 176 8.12 10.68 -3.48
CA LEU A 176 8.01 9.99 -2.20
C LEU A 176 7.68 10.99 -1.10
N PHE A 177 6.75 10.62 -0.22
CA PHE A 177 6.32 11.44 0.90
C PHE A 177 6.86 10.90 2.22
N ASP A 178 6.61 9.63 2.52
CA ASP A 178 7.00 9.00 3.78
C ASP A 178 7.17 7.49 3.63
N GLU A 179 7.91 6.87 4.52
CA GLU A 179 8.21 5.44 4.51
C GLU A 179 8.15 4.88 5.94
N MET A 180 7.23 3.96 6.18
CA MET A 180 7.06 3.30 7.48
C MET A 180 7.44 1.82 7.36
N VAL A 181 8.62 1.50 7.87
CA VAL A 181 9.15 0.13 7.91
C VAL A 181 8.76 -0.54 9.25
N ILE A 182 8.22 -1.75 9.15
CA ILE A 182 7.82 -2.62 10.27
C ILE A 182 8.57 -3.94 10.09
N VAL A 183 9.62 -4.13 10.89
CA VAL A 183 10.48 -5.34 10.84
C VAL A 183 10.13 -6.28 11.99
N THR A 184 9.87 -5.70 13.16
CA THR A 184 9.61 -6.42 14.40
C THR A 184 8.16 -6.26 14.85
N LYS A 185 7.75 -7.12 15.77
CA LYS A 185 6.47 -6.98 16.48
C LYS A 185 6.32 -5.61 17.15
N ASP A 186 7.38 -5.06 17.72
CA ASP A 186 7.33 -3.78 18.44
C ASP A 186 7.17 -2.59 17.50
N ASP A 187 7.60 -2.73 16.24
CA ASP A 187 7.39 -1.70 15.21
C ASP A 187 5.92 -1.46 14.88
N TYR A 188 5.01 -2.40 15.22
CA TYR A 188 3.57 -2.18 15.07
C TYR A 188 3.06 -1.01 15.94
N ASN A 189 3.82 -0.56 16.96
CA ASN A 189 3.55 0.68 17.67
C ASN A 189 3.53 1.91 16.75
N LYS A 190 4.26 1.89 15.62
CA LYS A 190 4.23 2.96 14.61
C LYS A 190 2.84 3.14 13.97
N LEU A 191 1.99 2.12 14.07
CA LEU A 191 0.60 2.16 13.59
C LEU A 191 -0.40 2.59 14.68
N LEU A 192 0.07 3.04 15.85
CA LEU A 192 -0.75 3.75 16.83
C LEU A 192 -0.77 5.25 16.48
N PRO A 193 -1.95 5.87 16.31
CA PRO A 193 -2.03 7.29 16.07
C PRO A 193 -1.54 8.10 17.27
N ALA A 194 -0.89 9.22 16.98
CA ALA A 194 -0.53 10.21 17.97
C ALA A 194 -1.79 10.73 18.70
N ASN A 195 -1.62 11.14 19.96
CA ASN A 195 -2.68 11.72 20.80
C ASN A 195 -3.81 10.76 21.20
N LEU A 196 -3.55 9.46 21.28
CA LEU A 196 -4.45 8.54 21.98
C LEU A 196 -4.44 8.84 23.49
N PRO A 197 -5.59 8.82 24.18
CA PRO A 197 -5.61 8.83 25.63
C PRO A 197 -4.96 7.57 26.17
N LYS A 198 -4.47 7.62 27.43
CA LYS A 198 -3.82 6.48 28.10
C LYS A 198 -4.63 5.18 27.96
N GLN A 199 -5.94 5.29 28.15
CA GLN A 199 -6.89 4.23 27.85
C GLN A 199 -7.85 4.70 26.76
N PHE A 200 -8.01 3.90 25.72
CA PHE A 200 -8.73 4.31 24.51
C PHE A 200 -9.67 3.22 24.00
N THR A 201 -10.76 3.64 23.39
CA THR A 201 -11.71 2.77 22.70
C THR A 201 -11.46 2.79 21.19
N THR A 202 -12.19 1.96 20.45
CA THR A 202 -12.19 2.03 18.99
C THR A 202 -12.66 3.38 18.45
N LYS A 203 -13.52 4.11 19.17
CA LYS A 203 -13.96 5.46 18.76
C LYS A 203 -12.82 6.47 18.86
N ASP A 204 -12.00 6.36 19.89
CA ASP A 204 -10.83 7.23 20.09
C ASP A 204 -9.78 6.97 19.02
N TYR A 205 -9.48 5.69 18.74
CA TYR A 205 -8.60 5.32 17.63
C TYR A 205 -9.11 5.86 16.29
N LYS A 206 -10.40 5.65 15.98
CA LYS A 206 -11.03 6.16 14.76
C LYS A 206 -10.83 7.67 14.61
N LYS A 207 -11.05 8.43 15.68
CA LYS A 207 -10.92 9.89 15.69
C LYS A 207 -9.46 10.31 15.51
N ALA A 208 -8.54 9.72 16.26
CA ALA A 208 -7.11 10.05 16.20
C ALA A 208 -6.47 9.69 14.86
N ALA A 209 -6.82 8.52 14.29
CA ALA A 209 -6.32 8.05 13.00
C ALA A 209 -7.03 8.67 11.78
N GLY A 210 -8.17 9.33 11.96
CA GLY A 210 -8.94 9.90 10.85
C GLY A 210 -9.52 8.86 9.88
N VAL A 211 -9.84 7.65 10.36
CA VAL A 211 -10.28 6.52 9.51
C VAL A 211 -11.76 6.15 9.73
N PRO A 212 -12.38 5.39 8.80
CA PRO A 212 -13.70 4.80 9.04
C PRO A 212 -13.69 3.79 10.21
N GLN A 213 -14.85 3.63 10.86
CA GLN A 213 -15.01 2.72 12.01
C GLN A 213 -14.53 1.29 11.71
N ARG A 214 -14.81 0.77 10.51
CA ARG A 214 -14.39 -0.57 10.08
C ARG A 214 -12.87 -0.72 10.11
N ILE A 215 -12.13 0.30 9.65
CA ILE A 215 -10.66 0.28 9.68
C ILE A 215 -10.19 0.34 11.12
N ALA A 216 -10.73 1.23 11.96
CA ALA A 216 -10.36 1.33 13.38
C ALA A 216 -10.60 0.01 14.14
N THR A 217 -11.73 -0.67 13.92
CA THR A 217 -12.00 -1.98 14.52
C THR A 217 -10.97 -3.02 14.07
N THR A 218 -10.64 -3.03 12.78
CA THR A 218 -9.64 -3.95 12.22
C THR A 218 -8.25 -3.64 12.76
N ALA A 219 -7.90 -2.37 12.91
CA ALA A 219 -6.64 -1.90 13.47
C ALA A 219 -6.42 -2.44 14.88
N LEU A 220 -7.38 -2.23 15.78
CA LEU A 220 -7.28 -2.72 17.15
C LEU A 220 -7.28 -4.26 17.22
N ASN A 221 -7.90 -4.95 16.26
CA ASN A 221 -7.81 -6.40 16.18
C ASN A 221 -6.39 -6.87 15.85
N ILE A 222 -5.72 -6.21 14.90
CA ILE A 222 -4.35 -6.50 14.51
C ILE A 222 -3.36 -6.11 15.60
N LEU A 223 -3.44 -4.88 16.12
CA LEU A 223 -2.54 -4.41 17.17
C LEU A 223 -2.64 -5.24 18.45
N TYR A 224 -3.85 -5.69 18.81
CA TYR A 224 -4.04 -6.63 19.91
C TYR A 224 -3.43 -8.00 19.59
N HIS A 225 -3.62 -8.52 18.37
CA HIS A 225 -3.01 -9.79 17.95
C HIS A 225 -1.47 -9.73 17.98
N MET A 226 -0.91 -8.59 17.60
CA MET A 226 0.52 -8.31 17.65
C MET A 226 1.00 -7.96 19.07
N ASN A 227 0.15 -8.06 20.10
CA ASN A 227 0.45 -7.68 21.49
C ASN A 227 1.17 -6.32 21.61
N THR A 228 0.73 -5.35 20.81
CA THR A 228 1.14 -3.94 20.90
C THR A 228 0.24 -3.20 21.90
N ILE A 229 -0.97 -3.72 22.11
CA ILE A 229 -1.98 -3.19 23.02
C ILE A 229 -2.64 -4.35 23.77
N ASP A 230 -3.15 -4.09 24.96
CA ASP A 230 -3.96 -5.04 25.72
C ASP A 230 -5.38 -4.52 25.97
N ARG A 231 -6.30 -5.40 26.36
CA ARG A 231 -7.66 -5.06 26.77
C ARG A 231 -7.75 -4.97 28.28
N VAL A 232 -7.80 -3.74 28.78
CA VAL A 232 -7.80 -3.43 30.22
C VAL A 232 -9.20 -3.28 30.82
N GLY A 233 -10.26 -3.33 29.98
CA GLY A 233 -11.63 -3.27 30.47
C GLY A 233 -12.66 -3.01 29.38
N LYS A 234 -13.78 -2.40 29.80
CA LYS A 234 -14.87 -2.00 28.91
C LYS A 234 -15.42 -0.63 29.30
N GLN A 235 -15.83 0.15 28.30
CA GLN A 235 -16.62 1.35 28.44
C GLN A 235 -17.95 1.15 27.70
N GLY A 236 -19.01 0.84 28.44
CA GLY A 236 -20.26 0.33 27.87
C GLY A 236 -20.03 -0.95 27.05
N ASN A 237 -20.44 -0.95 25.79
CA ASN A 237 -20.26 -2.09 24.87
C ASN A 237 -18.89 -2.10 24.15
N SER A 238 -18.01 -1.13 24.42
CA SER A 238 -16.71 -1.03 23.76
C SER A 238 -15.60 -1.58 24.66
N PHE A 239 -14.66 -2.34 24.09
CA PHE A 239 -13.42 -2.66 24.79
C PHE A 239 -12.58 -1.40 25.01
N LEU A 240 -11.92 -1.36 26.16
CA LEU A 240 -10.95 -0.34 26.52
C LEU A 240 -9.55 -0.94 26.36
N TYR A 241 -8.68 -0.24 25.66
CA TYR A 241 -7.33 -0.67 25.32
C TYR A 241 -6.28 0.23 25.94
N GLU A 242 -5.09 -0.31 26.18
CA GLU A 242 -3.90 0.39 26.67
C GLU A 242 -2.67 -0.15 25.93
N VAL A 243 -1.67 0.71 25.68
CA VAL A 243 -0.41 0.30 25.05
C VAL A 243 0.42 -0.48 26.07
N ILE A 244 1.08 -1.55 25.62
CA ILE A 244 1.95 -2.40 26.45
C ILE A 244 3.36 -1.79 26.56
#